data_AF-A0A9D6EVB7-F1
#
_entry.id   AF-A0A9D6EVB7-F1
#
_cell.length_a   1.000
_cell.length_b   1.000
_cell.length_c   1.000
_cell.angle_alpha   90.00
_cell.angle_beta   90.00
_cell.angle_gamma   90.00
#
_symmetry.space_group_name_H-M   'P 1'
#
loop_
_entity.id
_entity.type
_entity.pdbx_description
1 polymer ?
#
loop_
_entity_poly.entity_id
_entity_poly.type
_entity_poly.pdbx_seq_one_letter_code
_entity_poly.pdbx_strand_id
1 'polypeptide(L)'
;MAKKSYIVTKDSSANYKSLHILEKKGLIIISKVKIENEVKKIKKVYLPTAVFGHTKFGESIFGSEKQAENFEKIKQIIGPNNIKDAILVSTHIREGNDFCVTEDTDILSNKEILEKTFLGLRISHPNKLLEEIENINV
;
A
#
# COMPACT_ATOMS: atom_id res chain seq x y z
N MET A 1 18.24 15.09 16.52
CA MET A 1 17.36 13.91 16.38
C MET A 1 17.22 13.60 14.89
N ALA A 2 17.46 12.37 14.46
CA ALA A 2 17.25 11.99 13.07
C ALA A 2 15.75 12.07 12.75
N LYS A 3 15.38 12.75 11.66
CA LYS A 3 13.99 12.84 11.22
C LYS A 3 13.54 11.42 10.81
N LYS A 4 12.49 10.89 11.45
CA LYS A 4 11.94 9.57 11.09
C LYS A 4 11.43 9.64 9.65
N SER A 5 11.89 8.72 8.79
CA SER A 5 11.34 8.53 7.45
C SER A 5 10.24 7.48 7.49
N TYR A 6 9.09 7.77 6.87
CA TYR A 6 7.95 6.86 6.79
C TYR A 6 8.03 6.00 5.54
N ILE A 7 7.74 4.71 5.65
CA ILE A 7 7.73 3.80 4.51
C ILE A 7 6.34 3.80 3.89
N VAL A 8 6.28 4.13 2.60
CA VAL A 8 5.03 4.31 1.87
C VAL A 8 4.93 3.22 0.81
N THR A 9 3.84 2.47 0.80
CA THR A 9 3.49 1.59 -0.32
C THR A 9 2.74 2.42 -1.35
N LYS A 10 3.36 2.64 -2.50
CA LYS A 10 2.76 3.34 -3.63
C LYS A 10 1.92 2.35 -4.45
N ASP A 11 0.67 2.71 -4.68
CA ASP A 11 -0.18 2.14 -5.72
C ASP A 11 0.17 2.69 -7.12
N SER A 12 -0.11 1.97 -8.20
CA SER A 12 0.19 2.44 -9.55
C SER A 12 -0.51 3.74 -9.91
N SER A 13 -1.75 3.93 -9.44
CA SER A 13 -2.56 5.15 -9.61
C SER A 13 -1.92 6.40 -8.98
N ALA A 14 -1.15 6.24 -7.89
CA ALA A 14 -0.66 7.37 -7.11
C ALA A 14 0.34 8.26 -7.88
N ASN A 15 0.17 9.58 -7.76
CA ASN A 15 1.07 10.56 -8.37
C ASN A 15 2.50 10.48 -7.81
N TYR A 16 3.38 9.84 -8.60
CA TYR A 16 4.79 9.68 -8.28
C TYR A 16 5.54 11.00 -8.09
N LYS A 17 5.17 12.08 -8.80
CA LYS A 17 5.92 13.35 -8.71
C LYS A 17 5.81 13.93 -7.31
N SER A 18 4.59 13.94 -6.75
CA SER A 18 4.34 14.42 -5.38
C SER A 18 5.12 13.61 -4.35
N LEU A 19 5.06 12.27 -4.46
CA LEU A 19 5.80 11.37 -3.56
C LEU A 19 7.31 11.52 -3.67
N HIS A 20 7.84 11.67 -4.89
CA HIS A 20 9.27 11.81 -5.10
C HIS A 20 9.84 13.11 -4.52
N ILE A 21 9.04 14.19 -4.46
CA ILE A 21 9.43 15.42 -3.75
C ILE A 21 9.59 15.14 -2.26
N LEU A 22 8.67 14.38 -1.64
CA LEU A 22 8.75 14.01 -0.23
C LEU A 22 9.93 13.06 0.05
N GLU A 23 10.18 12.12 -0.85
CA GLU A 23 11.33 11.21 -0.79
C GLU A 23 12.66 11.98 -0.83
N LYS A 24 12.80 12.95 -1.74
CA LYS A 24 13.99 13.82 -1.81
C LYS A 24 14.21 14.65 -0.55
N LYS A 25 13.13 15.01 0.16
CA LYS A 25 13.20 15.69 1.46
C LYS A 25 13.55 14.75 2.62
N GLY A 26 13.72 13.45 2.37
CA GLY A 26 13.98 12.43 3.39
C GLY A 26 12.79 12.13 4.30
N LEU A 27 11.58 12.55 3.92
CA LEU A 27 10.36 12.35 4.71
C LEU A 27 9.80 10.95 4.57
N ILE A 28 9.92 10.38 3.37
CA ILE A 28 9.39 9.06 3.05
C ILE A 28 10.39 8.20 2.32
N ILE A 29 10.20 6.89 2.41
CA ILE A 29 10.84 5.87 1.58
C ILE A 29 9.74 5.23 0.75
N ILE A 30 9.83 5.35 -0.58
CA ILE A 30 8.81 4.79 -1.47
C ILE A 30 9.09 3.29 -1.69
N SER A 31 8.05 2.50 -1.51
CA SER A 31 8.01 1.07 -1.84
C SER A 31 6.88 0.79 -2.82
N LYS A 32 6.94 -0.35 -3.52
CA LYS A 32 5.86 -0.83 -4.38
C LYS A 32 5.67 -2.33 -4.26
N VAL A 33 4.50 -2.82 -4.67
CA VAL A 33 4.23 -4.24 -4.81
C VAL A 33 4.37 -4.64 -6.28
N LYS A 34 4.99 -5.80 -6.55
CA LYS A 34 5.22 -6.33 -7.91
C LYS A 34 3.93 -6.94 -8.50
N ILE A 35 2.88 -6.13 -8.62
CA ILE A 35 1.59 -6.52 -9.22
C ILE A 35 1.49 -6.00 -10.66
N GLU A 36 2.16 -4.87 -10.94
CA GLU A 36 2.07 -4.18 -12.23
C GLU A 36 3.44 -3.84 -12.82
N ASN A 37 3.49 -3.76 -14.15
CA ASN A 37 4.68 -3.36 -14.90
C ASN A 37 4.83 -1.83 -14.86
N GLU A 38 5.34 -1.31 -13.75
CA GLU A 38 5.74 0.10 -13.70
C GLU A 38 7.07 0.36 -14.41
N VAL A 39 7.10 1.41 -15.22
CA VAL A 39 8.29 1.87 -15.98
C VAL A 39 9.35 2.50 -15.07
N LYS A 40 8.99 2.93 -13.86
CA LYS A 40 9.90 3.66 -12.94
C LYS A 40 10.59 2.73 -11.95
N LYS A 41 11.90 2.97 -11.75
CA LYS A 41 12.77 2.21 -10.83
C LYS A 41 12.56 2.66 -9.38
N ILE A 42 11.56 2.11 -8.71
CA ILE A 42 11.46 2.15 -7.23
C ILE A 42 12.38 1.06 -6.67
N LYS A 43 13.25 1.42 -5.72
CA LYS A 43 14.27 0.51 -5.17
C LYS A 43 13.67 -0.58 -4.27
N LYS A 44 12.68 -0.23 -3.46
CA LYS A 44 12.04 -1.16 -2.51
C LYS A 44 10.82 -1.80 -3.18
N VAL A 45 10.99 -3.03 -3.64
CA VAL A 45 9.93 -3.79 -4.32
C VAL A 45 9.59 -5.03 -3.50
N TYR A 46 8.32 -5.20 -3.18
CA TYR A 46 7.79 -6.35 -2.47
C TYR A 46 7.09 -7.30 -3.44
N LEU A 47 7.28 -8.60 -3.24
CA LEU A 47 6.51 -9.60 -3.97
C LEU A 47 5.07 -9.62 -3.43
N PRO A 48 4.05 -9.74 -4.30
CA PRO A 48 2.67 -9.83 -3.86
C PRO A 48 2.41 -11.10 -3.03
N THR A 49 1.40 -11.04 -2.16
CA THR A 49 0.79 -12.25 -1.57
C THR A 49 0.23 -13.13 -2.68
N ALA A 50 0.51 -14.43 -2.63
CA ALA A 50 0.04 -15.40 -3.60
C ALA A 50 -1.49 -15.52 -3.56
N VAL A 51 -2.13 -15.24 -4.69
CA VAL A 51 -3.56 -15.43 -4.90
C VAL A 51 -3.75 -16.31 -6.13
N PHE A 52 -4.50 -17.41 -5.96
CA PHE A 52 -4.75 -18.38 -7.02
C PHE A 52 -5.44 -17.73 -8.22
N GLY A 53 -4.95 -17.99 -9.43
CA GLY A 53 -5.48 -17.38 -10.66
C GLY A 53 -5.12 -15.91 -10.88
N HIS A 54 -4.52 -15.23 -9.90
CA HIS A 54 -4.24 -13.79 -9.96
C HIS A 54 -2.76 -13.41 -9.78
N THR A 55 -1.93 -14.36 -9.35
CA THR A 55 -0.47 -14.16 -9.24
C THR A 55 0.28 -15.29 -9.92
N LYS A 56 1.47 -14.98 -10.45
CA LYS A 56 2.33 -15.96 -11.12
C LYS A 56 3.13 -16.76 -10.10
N PHE A 57 3.21 -18.07 -10.31
CA PHE A 57 4.04 -18.97 -9.50
C PHE A 57 5.52 -18.54 -9.60
N GLY A 58 6.20 -18.46 -8.45
CA GLY A 58 7.59 -17.97 -8.36
C GLY A 58 7.74 -16.44 -8.39
N GLU A 59 6.66 -15.68 -8.60
CA GLU A 59 6.65 -14.21 -8.50
C GLU A 59 5.76 -13.69 -7.37
N SER A 60 5.37 -14.57 -6.44
CA SER A 60 4.54 -14.26 -5.27
C SER A 60 5.03 -15.03 -4.04
N ILE A 61 4.59 -14.59 -2.86
CA ILE A 61 4.90 -15.22 -1.58
C ILE A 61 3.64 -15.88 -1.04
N PHE A 62 3.73 -17.16 -0.67
CA PHE A 62 2.65 -17.84 0.04
C PHE A 62 2.41 -17.17 1.39
N GLY A 63 1.17 -16.73 1.60
CA GLY A 63 0.80 -16.10 2.85
C GLY A 63 0.47 -17.11 3.95
N SER A 64 0.50 -16.65 5.19
CA SER A 64 -0.09 -17.42 6.31
C SER A 64 -1.61 -17.44 6.22
N GLU A 65 -2.25 -18.31 7.00
CA GLU A 65 -3.72 -18.38 7.12
C GLU A 65 -4.33 -17.01 7.45
N LYS A 66 -3.73 -16.29 8.41
CA LYS A 66 -4.13 -14.91 8.75
C LYS A 66 -4.03 -13.95 7.56
N GLN A 67 -3.05 -14.11 6.68
CA GLN A 67 -2.91 -13.27 5.49
C GLN A 67 -3.96 -13.60 4.43
N ALA A 68 -4.33 -14.88 4.30
CA ALA A 68 -5.45 -15.29 3.46
C ALA A 68 -6.78 -14.72 3.99
N GLU A 69 -7.03 -14.80 5.30
CA GLU A 69 -8.21 -14.17 5.92
C GLU A 69 -8.24 -12.65 5.71
N ASN A 70 -7.10 -11.97 5.89
CA ASN A 70 -7.01 -10.53 5.65
C ASN A 70 -7.32 -10.20 4.19
N PHE A 71 -6.78 -10.96 3.25
CA PHE A 71 -7.07 -10.78 1.83
C PHE A 71 -8.57 -10.92 1.52
N GLU A 72 -9.22 -11.97 2.03
CA GLU A 72 -10.65 -12.19 1.82
C GLU A 72 -11.50 -11.07 2.44
N LYS A 73 -11.15 -10.59 3.65
CA LYS A 73 -11.81 -9.44 4.28
C LYS A 73 -11.65 -8.16 3.47
N ILE A 74 -10.44 -7.88 2.97
CA ILE A 74 -10.21 -6.71 2.10
C ILE A 74 -11.08 -6.82 0.85
N LYS A 75 -11.05 -7.97 0.17
CA LYS A 75 -11.85 -8.24 -1.04
C LYS A 75 -13.36 -8.04 -0.78
N GLN A 76 -13.87 -8.45 0.38
CA GLN A 76 -15.26 -8.21 0.76
C GLN A 76 -15.58 -6.71 0.94
N ILE A 77 -14.64 -5.93 1.46
CA ILE A 77 -14.81 -4.49 1.69
C ILE A 77 -14.74 -3.69 0.38
N ILE A 78 -13.69 -3.90 -0.42
CA ILE A 78 -13.46 -3.11 -1.64
C ILE A 78 -14.19 -3.66 -2.87
N GLY A 79 -14.69 -4.88 -2.80
CA GLY A 79 -15.45 -5.55 -3.85
C GLY A 79 -14.70 -6.75 -4.49
N PRO A 80 -15.44 -7.79 -4.90
CA PRO A 80 -14.85 -9.06 -5.38
C PRO A 80 -14.07 -8.95 -6.68
N ASN A 81 -14.29 -7.89 -7.46
CA ASN A 81 -13.60 -7.66 -8.74
C ASN A 81 -12.24 -6.95 -8.56
N ASN A 82 -11.99 -6.36 -7.39
CA ASN A 82 -10.83 -5.51 -7.11
C ASN A 82 -9.67 -6.33 -6.52
N ILE A 83 -9.32 -7.43 -7.21
CA ILE A 83 -8.36 -8.41 -6.71
C ILE A 83 -6.95 -7.82 -6.59
N LYS A 84 -6.53 -6.99 -7.55
CA LYS A 84 -5.20 -6.36 -7.52
C LYS A 84 -5.06 -5.42 -6.33
N ASP A 85 -6.10 -4.64 -6.05
CA ASP A 85 -6.15 -3.71 -4.92
C ASP A 85 -6.14 -4.47 -3.60
N ALA A 86 -6.87 -5.58 -3.54
CA ALA A 86 -6.83 -6.47 -2.39
C ALA A 86 -5.43 -7.06 -2.17
N ILE A 87 -4.72 -7.45 -3.24
CA ILE A 87 -3.33 -7.91 -3.16
C ILE A 87 -2.41 -6.77 -2.67
N LEU A 88 -2.59 -5.55 -3.17
CA LEU A 88 -1.81 -4.37 -2.79
C LEU A 88 -1.95 -4.09 -1.29
N VAL A 89 -3.18 -3.93 -0.80
CA VAL A 89 -3.47 -3.61 0.60
C VAL A 89 -3.04 -4.77 1.51
N SER A 90 -3.31 -6.02 1.11
CA SER A 90 -2.86 -7.21 1.87
C SER A 90 -1.34 -7.25 2.00
N THR A 91 -0.62 -6.98 0.90
CA THR A 91 0.84 -6.94 0.92
C THR A 91 1.34 -5.78 1.77
N HIS A 92 0.73 -4.59 1.67
CA HIS A 92 1.07 -3.44 2.51
C HIS A 92 0.97 -3.78 4.00
N ILE A 93 -0.14 -4.39 4.44
CA ILE A 93 -0.36 -4.81 5.82
C ILE A 93 0.70 -5.83 6.25
N ARG A 94 1.02 -6.81 5.38
CA ARG A 94 2.03 -7.83 5.67
C ARG A 94 3.41 -7.21 5.92
N GLU A 95 3.80 -6.25 5.10
CA GLU A 95 5.11 -5.61 5.20
C GLU A 95 5.19 -4.58 6.34
N GLY A 96 4.05 -4.23 6.97
CA GLY A 96 4.00 -3.30 8.09
C GLY A 96 4.48 -1.89 7.74
N ASN A 97 4.23 -1.45 6.50
CA ASN A 97 4.60 -0.11 6.05
C ASN A 97 3.69 0.95 6.71
N ASP A 98 4.16 2.19 6.81
CA ASP A 98 3.44 3.25 7.55
C ASP A 98 2.21 3.78 6.80
N PHE A 99 2.26 3.89 5.47
CA PHE A 99 1.14 4.38 4.66
C PHE A 99 0.97 3.60 3.35
N CYS A 100 -0.28 3.30 3.00
CA CYS A 100 -0.69 2.86 1.68
C CYS A 100 -1.20 4.09 0.90
N VAL A 101 -0.52 4.46 -0.18
CA VAL A 101 -0.85 5.68 -0.91
C VAL A 101 -1.41 5.36 -2.30
N THR A 102 -2.61 5.86 -2.57
CA THR A 102 -3.39 5.56 -3.77
C THR A 102 -4.28 6.75 -4.17
N GLU A 103 -4.59 6.85 -5.45
CA GLU A 103 -5.63 7.73 -6.00
C GLU A 103 -6.90 6.94 -6.38
N ASP A 104 -6.90 5.63 -6.15
CA ASP A 104 -8.00 4.73 -6.50
C ASP A 104 -9.24 5.03 -5.63
N THR A 105 -10.37 5.27 -6.30
CA THR A 105 -11.63 5.62 -5.64
C THR A 105 -12.24 4.48 -4.86
N ASP A 106 -12.04 3.23 -5.27
CA ASP A 106 -12.60 2.06 -4.59
C ASP A 106 -11.91 1.83 -3.25
N ILE A 107 -10.58 2.01 -3.20
CA ILE A 107 -9.84 1.97 -1.94
C ILE A 107 -10.17 3.19 -1.08
N LEU A 108 -10.15 4.40 -1.65
CA LEU A 108 -10.35 5.63 -0.89
C LEU A 108 -11.78 5.77 -0.33
N SER A 109 -12.80 5.33 -1.07
CA SER A 109 -14.19 5.36 -0.60
C SER A 109 -14.42 4.40 0.57
N ASN A 110 -13.63 3.34 0.65
CA ASN A 110 -13.68 2.35 1.73
C ASN A 110 -12.60 2.56 2.80
N LYS A 111 -11.84 3.67 2.74
CA LYS A 111 -10.71 3.98 3.63
C LYS A 111 -11.07 3.78 5.11
N GLU A 112 -12.14 4.39 5.59
CA GLU A 112 -12.49 4.34 7.01
C GLU A 112 -12.78 2.91 7.48
N ILE A 113 -13.45 2.11 6.65
CA ILE A 113 -13.79 0.72 6.97
C ILE A 113 -12.52 -0.12 7.01
N LEU A 114 -11.62 0.07 6.04
CA LEU A 114 -10.34 -0.62 5.97
C LEU A 114 -9.46 -0.27 7.19
N GLU A 115 -9.28 1.01 7.51
CA GLU A 115 -8.46 1.46 8.65
C GLU A 115 -9.01 1.01 10.00
N LYS A 116 -10.34 0.95 10.16
CA LYS A 116 -10.97 0.40 11.37
C LYS A 116 -10.80 -1.12 11.48
N THR A 117 -10.82 -1.83 10.35
CA THR A 117 -10.73 -3.30 10.31
C THR A 117 -9.30 -3.79 10.53
N PHE A 118 -8.32 -3.07 9.99
CA PHE A 118 -6.91 -3.47 10.03
C PHE A 118 -6.10 -2.48 10.86
N LEU A 119 -5.87 -2.84 12.13
CA LEU A 119 -5.07 -2.02 13.04
C LEU A 119 -3.69 -1.71 12.45
N GLY A 120 -3.36 -0.43 12.36
CA GLY A 120 -2.08 0.05 11.82
C GLY A 120 -2.07 0.31 10.33
N LEU A 121 -3.12 -0.05 9.59
CA LEU A 121 -3.30 0.41 8.21
C LEU A 121 -3.59 1.91 8.20
N ARG A 122 -2.88 2.64 7.35
CA ARG A 122 -3.17 4.05 7.05
C ARG A 122 -3.18 4.24 5.56
N ILE A 123 -4.30 4.70 5.01
CA ILE A 123 -4.48 4.95 3.59
C ILE A 123 -4.49 6.45 3.37
N SER A 124 -3.67 6.96 2.45
CA SER A 124 -3.64 8.39 2.15
C SER A 124 -3.68 8.65 0.65
N HIS A 125 -4.28 9.77 0.30
CA HIS A 125 -4.15 10.33 -1.04
C HIS A 125 -2.78 11.02 -1.15
N PRO A 126 -2.04 10.92 -2.28
CA PRO A 126 -0.70 11.51 -2.42
C PRO A 126 -0.59 12.98 -1.99
N ASN A 127 -1.62 13.77 -2.31
CA ASN A 127 -1.68 15.20 -1.98
C ASN A 127 -1.91 15.50 -0.49
N LYS A 128 -2.42 14.56 0.30
CA LYS A 128 -2.68 14.74 1.75
C LYS A 128 -1.56 14.20 2.63
N LEU A 129 -0.69 13.35 2.07
CA LEU A 129 0.34 12.63 2.82
C LEU A 129 1.27 13.55 3.63
N LEU A 130 1.63 14.73 3.12
CA LEU A 130 2.51 15.65 3.84
C LEU A 130 1.85 16.15 5.14
N GLU A 131 0.60 16.60 5.04
CA GLU A 131 -0.18 17.08 6.19
C GLU A 131 -0.37 15.96 7.22
N GLU A 132 -0.68 14.74 6.77
CA GLU A 132 -0.82 13.58 7.65
C GLU A 132 0.48 13.24 8.39
N ILE A 133 1.63 13.31 7.70
CA ILE A 133 2.96 13.10 8.31
C ILE A 133 3.25 14.18 9.35
N GLU A 134 2.95 15.45 9.04
CA GLU A 134 3.20 16.57 9.96
C GLU A 134 2.34 16.44 11.22
N ASN A 135 1.06 16.09 11.08
CA ASN A 135 0.14 15.89 12.21
C ASN A 135 0.52 14.75 13.16
N ILE A 136 1.33 13.77 12.73
CA ILE A 136 1.83 12.69 13.60
C ILE A 136 3.02 13.13 14.44
N ASN A 137 3.75 14.15 13.99
CA ASN A 137 4.98 14.62 14.64
C ASN A 137 4.74 15.80 15.60
N VAL A 138 3.48 16.25 15.72
CA VAL A 138 3.01 17.21 16.74
C VAL A 138 2.55 16.43 17.96
#